data_AF-A0A3B1K5Y3-F1
#
_entry.id   AF-A0A3B1K5Y3-F1
#
_cell.length_a   1.000
_cell.length_b   1.000
_cell.length_c   1.000
_cell.angle_alpha   90.00
_cell.angle_beta   90.00
_cell.angle_gamma   90.00
#
_symmetry.space_group_name_H-M   'P 1'
#
loop_
_entity.id
_entity.type
_entity.pdbx_description
1 polymer ?
#
loop_
_entity_poly.entity_id
_entity_poly.type
_entity_poly.pdbx_seq_one_letter_code
_entity_poly.pdbx_strand_id
1 'polypeptide(L)'
;LNLVCKWSHYVSISPAGSTSGEGIEPSSSTVNVLQGGSVTLSCKYNGSAAADELLWYRQYSRSRPEFLILISEAKYERKADPPVYGVSAKINEEKNGVDLKISSTAVSDSALYYCALRPTVTGNPPSTVLKL
;
A
#
# COMPACT_ATOMS: atom_id res chain seq x y z
N LEU A 1 4.82 -2.16 17.87
CA LEU A 1 3.82 -2.58 16.86
C LEU A 1 4.54 -3.54 15.91
N ASN A 2 4.13 -4.80 15.84
CA ASN A 2 4.74 -5.78 14.93
C ASN A 2 4.09 -5.63 13.55
N LEU A 3 4.73 -4.89 12.65
CA LEU A 3 4.30 -4.70 11.27
C LEU A 3 5.28 -5.45 10.37
N VAL A 4 4.79 -6.40 9.57
CA VAL A 4 5.61 -7.02 8.53
C VAL A 4 5.35 -6.28 7.22
N CYS A 5 6.27 -5.40 6.83
CA CYS A 5 6.27 -4.77 5.50
C CYS A 5 6.71 -5.82 4.48
N LYS A 6 5.78 -6.33 3.67
CA LYS A 6 6.09 -7.38 2.69
C LYS A 6 6.41 -6.84 1.30
N TRP A 7 5.83 -5.70 0.92
CA TRP A 7 5.97 -5.11 -0.42
C TRP A 7 5.91 -3.58 -0.37
N SER A 8 6.66 -2.94 -1.28
CA SER A 8 6.62 -1.50 -1.51
C SER A 8 6.56 -1.22 -3.02
N HIS A 9 5.63 -0.36 -3.43
CA HIS A 9 5.52 0.12 -4.82
C HIS A 9 5.84 1.61 -4.85
N TYR A 10 6.79 2.01 -5.68
CA TYR A 10 7.00 3.44 -5.94
C TYR A 10 6.04 3.85 -7.06
N VAL A 11 5.14 4.78 -6.78
CA VAL A 11 4.21 5.29 -7.79
C VAL A 11 4.69 6.65 -8.26
N SER A 12 4.87 6.78 -9.57
CA SER A 12 5.22 8.03 -10.24
C SER A 12 4.04 8.48 -11.10
N ILE A 13 3.54 9.69 -10.86
CA ILE A 13 2.44 10.28 -11.61
C ILE A 13 2.93 11.46 -12.45
N SER A 14 2.75 11.35 -13.77
CA SER A 14 3.24 12.33 -14.74
C SER A 14 2.10 13.14 -15.35
N PRO A 15 2.31 14.41 -15.74
CA PRO A 15 1.31 15.18 -16.49
C PRO A 15 0.92 14.51 -17.82
N ALA A 16 -0.31 14.76 -18.28
CA ALA A 16 -0.73 14.30 -19.60
C ALA A 16 0.16 14.90 -20.71
N GLY A 17 0.80 14.04 -21.51
CA GLY A 17 1.68 14.45 -22.62
C GLY A 17 3.19 14.38 -22.36
N SER A 18 3.64 13.91 -21.18
CA SER A 18 5.06 13.66 -20.93
C SER A 18 5.52 12.30 -21.48
N THR A 19 6.66 12.28 -22.18
CA THR A 19 7.40 11.03 -22.49
C THR A 19 8.26 10.63 -21.29
N SER A 20 8.26 9.34 -20.94
CA SER A 20 9.08 8.81 -19.85
C SER A 20 10.56 8.94 -20.21
N GLY A 21 11.28 9.84 -19.53
CA GLY A 21 12.74 9.93 -19.65
C GLY A 21 13.40 8.80 -18.86
N GLU A 22 14.43 8.19 -19.46
CA GLU A 22 15.20 7.11 -18.87
C GLU A 22 16.02 7.63 -17.68
N GLY A 23 15.56 7.31 -16.47
CA GLY A 23 16.23 7.59 -15.22
C GLY A 23 16.62 6.30 -14.52
N ILE A 24 17.60 6.36 -13.62
CA ILE A 24 18.03 5.22 -12.82
C ILE A 24 16.84 4.71 -12.01
N GLU A 25 16.27 3.57 -12.41
CA GLU A 25 15.12 2.97 -11.73
C GLU A 25 15.57 2.30 -10.42
N PRO A 26 14.86 2.54 -9.30
CA PRO A 26 15.08 1.77 -8.08
C PRO A 26 14.76 0.30 -8.34
N SER A 27 15.41 -0.63 -7.63
CA SER A 27 15.14 -2.08 -7.74
C SER A 27 13.76 -2.52 -7.23
N SER A 28 12.89 -1.58 -6.84
CA SER A 28 11.49 -1.81 -6.45
C SER A 28 10.58 -1.78 -7.68
N SER A 29 9.39 -2.38 -7.57
CA SER A 29 8.34 -2.20 -8.58
C SER A 29 7.93 -0.73 -8.67
N THR A 30 8.40 -0.06 -9.74
CA THR A 30 7.98 1.30 -10.10
C THR A 30 6.73 1.20 -10.96
N VAL A 31 5.70 1.98 -10.62
CA VAL A 31 4.44 2.05 -11.36
C VAL A 31 4.26 3.46 -11.87
N ASN A 32 4.24 3.61 -13.19
CA ASN A 32 4.03 4.89 -13.86
C ASN A 32 2.56 5.05 -14.24
N VAL A 33 1.95 6.17 -13.86
CA VAL A 33 0.57 6.52 -14.22
C VAL A 33 0.49 7.96 -14.70
N LEU A 34 -0.41 8.22 -15.66
CA LEU A 34 -0.71 9.58 -16.08
C LEU A 34 -1.69 10.23 -15.10
N GLN A 35 -1.50 11.53 -14.85
CA GLN A 35 -2.39 12.34 -14.05
C GLN A 35 -3.85 12.20 -14.51
N GLY A 36 -4.77 12.12 -13.55
CA GLY A 36 -6.19 11.84 -13.75
C GLY A 36 -6.49 10.34 -13.93
N GLY A 37 -5.46 9.51 -14.12
CA GLY A 37 -5.58 8.07 -14.24
C GLY A 37 -5.89 7.37 -12.92
N SER A 38 -5.92 6.04 -12.97
CA SER A 38 -6.07 5.18 -11.80
C SER A 38 -4.99 4.11 -11.76
N VAL A 39 -4.51 3.77 -10.58
CA VAL A 39 -3.58 2.67 -10.32
C VAL A 39 -4.15 1.74 -9.27
N THR A 40 -3.87 0.44 -9.42
CA THR A 40 -4.13 -0.57 -8.40
C THR A 40 -2.80 -1.19 -7.98
N LEU A 41 -2.47 -1.08 -6.70
CA LEU A 41 -1.28 -1.67 -6.09
C LEU A 41 -1.68 -2.94 -5.37
N SER A 42 -1.13 -4.09 -5.76
CA SER A 42 -1.39 -5.36 -5.12
C SER A 42 -0.29 -5.72 -4.13
N CYS A 43 -0.69 -6.23 -2.97
CA CYS A 43 0.21 -6.81 -1.99
C CYS A 43 -0.26 -8.21 -1.60
N LYS A 44 0.61 -9.20 -1.75
CA LYS A 44 0.35 -10.57 -1.31
C LYS A 44 0.84 -10.77 0.13
N TYR A 45 0.10 -11.54 0.90
CA TYR A 45 0.53 -11.99 2.22
C TYR A 45 0.52 -13.51 2.30
N ASN A 46 1.30 -14.03 3.26
CA ASN A 46 1.28 -15.44 3.65
C ASN A 46 0.70 -15.45 5.07
N GLY A 47 -0.43 -16.12 5.29
CA GLY A 47 -1.24 -16.04 6.51
C GLY A 47 -2.74 -16.00 6.20
N SER A 48 -3.59 -15.88 7.23
CA SER A 48 -5.04 -15.76 7.11
C SER A 48 -5.48 -14.36 7.55
N ALA A 49 -6.08 -13.56 6.65
CA ALA A 49 -6.55 -12.22 7.00
C ALA A 49 -7.96 -12.20 7.63
N ALA A 50 -8.51 -13.37 7.96
CA ALA A 50 -9.69 -13.49 8.81
C ALA A 50 -9.40 -12.99 10.22
N ALA A 51 -8.19 -13.22 10.73
CA ALA A 51 -7.71 -12.69 12.00
C ALA A 51 -6.79 -11.48 11.80
N ASP A 52 -6.00 -11.44 10.73
CA ASP A 52 -5.00 -10.39 10.56
C ASP A 52 -5.57 -9.09 9.98
N GLU A 53 -5.00 -7.97 10.38
CA GLU A 53 -5.31 -6.67 9.80
C GLU A 53 -4.30 -6.32 8.71
N LEU A 54 -4.81 -5.86 7.57
CA LEU A 54 -4.02 -5.45 6.42
C LEU A 54 -4.04 -3.93 6.32
N LEU A 55 -2.87 -3.32 6.32
CA LEU A 55 -2.70 -1.87 6.39
C LEU A 55 -1.98 -1.37 5.15
N TRP A 56 -2.38 -0.19 4.67
CA TRP A 56 -1.67 0.57 3.67
C TRP A 56 -1.15 1.89 4.24
N TYR A 57 0.07 2.20 3.86
CA TYR A 57 0.76 3.44 4.19
C TYR A 57 1.30 4.12 2.93
N ARG A 58 1.46 5.43 2.99
CA ARG A 58 2.15 6.24 1.98
C ARG A 58 3.30 6.98 2.63
N GLN A 59 4.44 7.05 1.96
CA GLN A 59 5.59 7.82 2.42
C GLN A 59 6.11 8.69 1.28
N TYR A 60 6.01 9.99 1.49
CA TYR A 60 6.72 10.96 0.66
C TYR A 60 8.22 10.89 0.93
N SER A 61 9.03 11.30 -0.05
CA SER A 61 10.48 11.34 0.09
C SER A 61 10.88 12.05 1.39
N ARG A 62 11.74 11.39 2.18
CA ARG A 62 12.26 11.87 3.48
C ARG A 62 11.19 12.16 4.55
N SER A 63 9.96 11.69 4.36
CA SER A 63 8.87 11.84 5.33
C SER A 63 8.65 10.53 6.10
N ARG A 64 7.86 10.58 7.17
CA ARG A 64 7.40 9.39 7.89
C ARG A 64 6.21 8.75 7.16
N PRO A 65 6.01 7.42 7.23
CA PRO A 65 4.83 6.78 6.65
C PRO A 65 3.52 7.31 7.26
N GLU A 66 2.58 7.66 6.39
CA GLU A 66 1.23 8.10 6.70
C GLU A 66 0.26 6.93 6.53
N PHE A 67 -0.60 6.70 7.53
CA PHE A 67 -1.64 5.68 7.44
C PHE A 67 -2.70 6.09 6.42
N LEU A 68 -3.09 5.16 5.54
CA LEU A 68 -4.15 5.38 4.55
C LEU A 68 -5.43 4.61 4.90
N ILE A 69 -5.30 3.30 5.07
CA ILE A 69 -6.45 2.41 5.24
C ILE A 69 -6.03 1.09 5.90
N LEU A 70 -6.93 0.55 6.70
CA LEU A 70 -6.88 -0.77 7.30
C LEU A 70 -8.12 -1.54 6.84
N ILE A 71 -7.94 -2.77 6.40
CA ILE A 71 -9.02 -3.67 6.00
C ILE A 71 -8.74 -5.09 6.50
N SER A 72 -9.77 -5.89 6.75
CA SER A 72 -9.67 -7.32 7.03
C SER A 72 -10.76 -8.12 6.31
N GLU A 73 -10.59 -9.45 6.23
CA GLU A 73 -11.61 -10.35 5.65
C GLU A 73 -12.91 -10.35 6.45
N ALA A 74 -12.87 -9.97 7.73
CA ALA A 74 -14.04 -9.80 8.60
C ALA A 74 -14.92 -8.58 8.24
N LYS A 75 -14.71 -7.97 7.07
CA LYS A 75 -15.41 -6.77 6.57
C LYS A 75 -15.25 -5.55 7.48
N TYR A 76 -14.17 -5.52 8.27
CA TYR A 76 -13.79 -4.32 9.01
C TYR A 76 -12.94 -3.43 8.10
N GLU A 77 -13.27 -2.14 8.07
CA GLU A 77 -12.51 -1.12 7.34
C GLU A 77 -12.34 0.12 8.23
N ARG A 78 -11.13 0.66 8.27
CA ARG A 78 -10.84 1.96 8.89
C ARG A 78 -9.97 2.77 7.94
N LYS A 79 -10.45 3.95 7.57
CA LYS A 79 -9.68 4.92 6.77
C LYS A 79 -8.89 5.87 7.65
N ALA A 80 -7.93 6.56 7.04
CA ALA A 80 -7.30 7.74 7.60
C ALA A 80 -8.36 8.78 8.01
N ASP A 81 -8.00 9.63 8.97
CA ASP A 81 -8.80 10.76 9.41
C ASP A 81 -7.97 12.05 9.29
N PRO A 82 -8.29 12.94 8.34
CA PRO A 82 -9.36 12.81 7.35
C PRO A 82 -9.07 11.74 6.27
N PRO A 83 -10.09 11.20 5.59
CA PRO A 83 -9.90 10.25 4.49
C PRO A 83 -9.12 10.86 3.33
N VAL A 84 -8.22 10.07 2.72
CA VAL A 84 -7.52 10.49 1.50
C VAL A 84 -8.45 10.29 0.30
N TYR A 85 -8.68 11.37 -0.45
CA TYR A 85 -9.53 11.34 -1.63
C TYR A 85 -8.99 10.38 -2.70
N GLY A 86 -9.88 9.66 -3.38
CA GLY A 86 -9.52 8.73 -4.44
C GLY A 86 -8.84 7.45 -3.98
N VAL A 87 -8.66 7.23 -2.67
CA VAL A 87 -8.02 6.04 -2.10
C VAL A 87 -9.06 5.05 -1.57
N SER A 88 -8.96 3.80 -2.00
CA SER A 88 -9.74 2.67 -1.48
C SER A 88 -8.92 1.38 -1.45
N ALA A 89 -9.32 0.42 -0.62
CA ALA A 89 -8.70 -0.90 -0.60
C ALA A 89 -9.73 -2.00 -0.78
N LYS A 90 -9.27 -3.16 -1.26
CA LYS A 90 -10.09 -4.36 -1.43
C LYS A 90 -9.26 -5.60 -1.10
N ILE A 91 -9.87 -6.56 -0.42
CA ILE A 91 -9.28 -7.91 -0.27
C ILE A 91 -9.39 -8.67 -1.59
N ASN A 92 -8.29 -9.26 -2.01
CA ASN A 92 -8.18 -10.14 -3.16
C ASN A 92 -8.03 -11.59 -2.66
N GLU A 93 -9.17 -12.24 -2.40
CA GLU A 93 -9.24 -13.59 -1.84
C GLU A 93 -8.54 -14.62 -2.73
N GLU A 94 -8.69 -14.52 -4.06
CA GLU A 94 -8.05 -15.43 -5.02
C GLU A 94 -6.52 -15.43 -4.95
N LYS A 95 -5.92 -14.28 -4.58
CA LYS A 95 -4.48 -14.09 -4.57
C LYS A 95 -3.88 -14.02 -3.17
N ASN A 96 -4.69 -14.23 -2.13
CA ASN A 96 -4.34 -13.99 -0.73
C ASN A 96 -3.65 -12.62 -0.57
N GLY A 97 -4.32 -11.57 -1.03
CA GLY A 97 -3.75 -10.24 -1.15
C GLY A 97 -4.69 -9.11 -0.80
N VAL A 98 -4.12 -7.92 -0.72
CA VAL A 98 -4.84 -6.66 -0.55
C VAL A 98 -4.45 -5.72 -1.67
N ASP A 99 -5.46 -5.17 -2.33
CA ASP A 99 -5.30 -4.21 -3.41
C ASP A 99 -5.61 -2.81 -2.88
N LEU A 100 -4.74 -1.84 -3.14
CA LEU A 100 -4.99 -0.41 -2.94
C LEU A 100 -5.26 0.23 -4.29
N LYS A 101 -6.43 0.84 -4.45
CA LYS A 101 -6.76 1.65 -5.62
C LYS A 101 -6.57 3.13 -5.31
N ILE A 102 -5.89 3.82 -6.21
CA ILE A 102 -5.77 5.28 -6.22
C ILE A 102 -6.37 5.76 -7.54
N SER A 103 -7.46 6.52 -7.48
CA SER A 103 -8.16 7.07 -8.65
C SER A 103 -8.03 8.58 -8.74
N SER A 104 -8.24 9.14 -9.92
CA SER A 104 -8.12 10.59 -10.17
C SER A 104 -6.77 11.12 -9.71
N THR A 105 -5.72 10.35 -10.01
CA THR A 105 -4.36 10.57 -9.52
C THR A 105 -3.84 11.99 -9.83
N ALA A 106 -3.20 12.60 -8.85
CA ALA A 106 -2.48 13.86 -9.00
C ALA A 106 -0.97 13.61 -8.92
N VAL A 107 -0.17 14.55 -9.46
CA VAL A 107 1.30 14.48 -9.33
C VAL A 107 1.73 14.40 -7.86
N SER A 108 0.96 15.05 -6.96
CA SER A 108 1.14 15.02 -5.50
C SER A 108 0.89 13.64 -4.86
N ASP A 109 0.33 12.68 -5.58
CA ASP A 109 0.18 11.31 -5.10
C ASP A 109 1.44 10.47 -5.34
N SER A 110 2.46 11.02 -6.01
CA SER A 110 3.72 10.32 -6.26
C SER A 110 4.47 10.09 -4.95
N ALA A 111 4.65 8.83 -4.59
CA ALA A 111 5.18 8.43 -3.30
C ALA A 111 5.51 6.93 -3.28
N LEU A 112 6.13 6.50 -2.18
CA LEU A 112 6.29 5.08 -1.88
C LEU A 112 5.07 4.59 -1.10
N TYR A 113 4.45 3.51 -1.56
CA TYR A 113 3.28 2.92 -0.93
C TYR A 113 3.64 1.55 -0.35
N TYR A 114 3.32 1.35 0.92
CA TYR A 114 3.63 0.13 1.66
C TYR A 114 2.37 -0.58 2.09
N CYS A 115 2.36 -1.90 1.96
CA CYS A 115 1.44 -2.74 2.69
C CYS A 115 2.12 -3.34 3.93
N ALA A 116 1.35 -3.49 4.99
CA ALA A 116 1.79 -4.17 6.20
C ALA A 116 0.71 -5.12 6.71
N LEU A 117 1.15 -6.26 7.24
CA LEU A 117 0.30 -7.20 7.97
C LEU A 117 0.51 -6.97 9.46
N ARG A 118 -0.58 -6.76 10.21
CA ARG A 118 -0.58 -6.76 11.67
C ARG A 118 -1.32 -8.02 12.14
N PRO A 119 -0.59 -9.03 12.66
CA PRO A 119 -1.23 -10.19 13.24
C PRO A 119 -2.08 -9.77 14.45
N THR A 120 -3.30 -10.30 14.55
CA THR A 120 -3.99 -10.29 15.84
C THR A 120 -3.50 -11.51 16.62
N VAL A 121 -3.15 -11.31 17.89
CA VAL A 121 -2.51 -12.37 18.68
C VAL A 121 -3.53 -13.45 19.01
N THR A 122 -3.46 -14.58 18.32
CA THR A 122 -4.03 -15.87 18.74
C THR A 122 -2.90 -16.90 18.84
N GLY A 123 -2.15 -16.87 19.95
CA GLY A 123 -1.28 -17.97 20.40
C GLY A 123 0.13 -18.08 19.77
N ASN A 124 1.15 -17.74 20.58
CA ASN A 124 2.61 -17.99 20.45
C ASN A 124 3.39 -17.41 19.25
N PRO A 125 4.37 -16.50 19.45
CA PRO A 125 5.13 -15.92 18.34
C PRO A 125 6.40 -16.72 18.00
N PRO A 126 6.67 -17.08 16.73
CA PRO A 126 8.02 -17.32 16.26
C PRO A 126 8.74 -15.97 16.09
N SER A 127 9.89 -15.86 16.73
CA SER A 127 10.78 -14.71 16.76
C SER A 127 11.42 -14.42 15.40
N THR A 128 10.80 -13.52 14.63
CA THR A 128 11.51 -12.75 13.60
C THR A 128 11.01 -11.31 13.64
N VAL A 129 11.76 -10.47 14.38
CA VAL A 129 11.50 -9.05 14.58
C VAL A 129 12.28 -8.26 13.53
N LEU A 130 11.62 -7.35 12.82
CA LEU A 130 12.30 -6.31 12.04
C LEU A 130 11.84 -4.95 12.53
N LYS A 131 12.81 -4.13 12.95
CA LYS A 131 12.66 -2.72 13.32
C LYS A 131 12.52 -1.89 12.05
N LEU A 132 11.50 -1.05 11.99
CA LEU A 132 11.51 0.16 11.16
C LEU A 132 12.50 1.17 11.74
#